data_AF-A0A9W7AFQ2-F1
#
_entry.id   AF-A0A9W7AFQ2-F1
#
_cell.length_a   1.000
_cell.length_b   1.000
_cell.length_c   1.000
_cell.angle_alpha   90.00
_cell.angle_beta   90.00
_cell.angle_gamma   90.00
#
_symmetry.space_group_name_H-M   'P 1'
#
loop_
_entity.id
_entity.type
_entity.pdbx_description
1 polymer ?
#
loop_
_entity_poly.entity_id
_entity_poly.type
_entity_poly.pdbx_seq_one_letter_code
_entity_poly.pdbx_strand_id
1 'polypeptide(L)'
;MADREAIVNICWKRISEKSIVVAYSPLASHSKVENQDGGAMIRGSTQFVYLVTQMDDKTVDVTFGAHINFGGKLPSAIVNGIIIPQFVNALSQTQVHFINEIELEGLKENDGKLLGEIFVHQIKQARKRGGWKKRADLGKVGVDEFLYCSVAMREVLPLHPWLRVLLHEISMNRVKVAPTVHTALSDMKDDDAINLAKGLSTIIPSNTEASAAVDHWIAQNAALEEFEKKCAWIRPFFVELAQYNLSTSNFGLRLRVFGGALLSTIDVITDIYMTVHFFNTEGQSHFGRINAWLIGLTLFMQIFLSHLQNRTKPTIFFQDTFFTLIGFRPALDAYRVGSGAEQEDHHIVTPLQEMTFSKFLELVFEAIPSSVVQIYALLSIKEKKIDAIVSIVVSAATIEFSSAMLSYDWDTSPTNRKKQPMFYG
;
A
#
# COMPACT_ATOMS: atom_id res chain seq x y z
N MET A 1 -31.91 -7.82 9.41
CA MET A 1 -32.12 -8.39 8.05
C MET A 1 -32.94 -9.64 8.27
N ALA A 2 -34.02 -9.90 7.53
CA ALA A 2 -34.78 -11.13 7.74
C ALA A 2 -33.88 -12.35 7.46
N ASP A 3 -33.96 -13.35 8.33
CA ASP A 3 -33.20 -14.59 8.17
C ASP A 3 -33.68 -15.33 6.92
N ARG A 4 -32.75 -16.03 6.27
CA ARG A 4 -33.01 -16.72 5.01
C ARG A 4 -32.75 -18.20 5.16
N GLU A 5 -33.61 -18.98 4.54
CA GLU A 5 -33.48 -20.42 4.47
C GLU A 5 -33.50 -20.89 3.01
N ALA A 6 -32.76 -21.97 2.73
CA ALA A 6 -32.76 -22.65 1.45
C ALA A 6 -32.84 -24.16 1.71
N ILE A 7 -33.69 -24.86 0.96
CA ILE A 7 -33.73 -26.32 0.94
C ILE A 7 -32.97 -26.74 -0.30
N VAL A 8 -31.98 -27.62 -0.12
CA VAL A 8 -31.15 -28.11 -1.21
C VAL A 8 -31.16 -29.63 -1.23
N ASN A 9 -31.29 -30.20 -2.42
CA ASN A 9 -30.95 -31.58 -2.69
C ASN A 9 -29.47 -31.65 -3.03
N ILE A 10 -28.72 -32.48 -2.32
CA ILE A 10 -27.30 -32.70 -2.58
C ILE A 10 -27.17 -34.01 -3.32
N CYS A 11 -26.70 -33.95 -4.57
CA CYS A 11 -26.32 -35.12 -5.32
C CYS A 11 -24.83 -35.05 -5.66
N TRP A 12 -24.18 -36.21 -5.67
CA TRP A 12 -22.82 -36.31 -6.18
C TRP A 12 -22.73 -37.45 -7.19
N LYS A 13 -21.87 -37.29 -8.18
CA LYS A 13 -21.63 -38.29 -9.21
C LYS A 13 -20.17 -38.29 -9.60
N ARG A 14 -19.58 -39.48 -9.68
CA ARG A 14 -18.28 -39.67 -10.34
C ARG A 14 -18.48 -39.59 -11.85
N ILE A 15 -17.86 -38.62 -12.50
CA ILE A 15 -17.99 -38.39 -13.95
C ILE A 15 -16.81 -38.98 -14.74
N SER A 16 -15.68 -39.23 -14.09
CA SER A 16 -14.51 -39.93 -14.62
C SER A 16 -13.78 -40.65 -13.48
N GLU A 17 -12.76 -41.44 -13.78
CA GLU A 17 -11.93 -42.06 -12.73
C GLU A 17 -11.34 -41.02 -11.76
N LYS A 18 -11.00 -39.83 -12.27
CA LYS A 18 -10.34 -38.76 -11.54
C LYS A 18 -11.26 -37.61 -11.09
N SER A 19 -12.52 -37.57 -11.52
CA SER A 19 -13.39 -36.41 -11.30
C SER A 19 -14.73 -36.77 -10.67
N ILE A 20 -15.12 -35.97 -9.68
CA ILE A 20 -16.41 -36.02 -9.00
C ILE A 20 -17.09 -34.67 -9.15
N VAL A 21 -18.39 -34.69 -9.43
CA VAL A 21 -19.25 -33.52 -9.38
C VAL A 21 -20.15 -33.63 -8.17
N VAL A 22 -20.21 -32.57 -7.36
CA VAL A 22 -21.19 -32.41 -6.27
C VAL A 22 -22.09 -31.24 -6.64
N ALA A 23 -23.38 -31.51 -6.83
CA ALA A 23 -24.36 -30.50 -7.19
C ALA A 23 -25.40 -30.36 -6.08
N TYR A 24 -25.61 -29.11 -5.68
CA TYR A 24 -26.66 -28.67 -4.78
C TYR A 24 -27.75 -28.08 -5.66
N SER A 25 -28.90 -28.74 -5.74
CA SER A 25 -30.06 -28.28 -6.51
C SER A 25 -31.13 -27.73 -5.55
N PRO A 26 -31.76 -26.59 -5.86
CA PRO A 26 -32.80 -26.04 -4.99
C PRO A 26 -34.04 -26.93 -4.97
N LEU A 27 -34.61 -27.13 -3.78
CA LEU A 27 -35.89 -27.78 -3.58
C LEU A 27 -36.91 -26.74 -3.10
N ALA A 28 -38.13 -26.78 -3.67
CA ALA A 28 -39.18 -25.85 -3.29
C ALA A 28 -39.76 -26.14 -1.89
N SER A 29 -39.82 -27.42 -1.49
CA SER A 29 -40.34 -27.88 -0.19
C SER A 29 -39.78 -29.26 0.17
N HIS A 30 -39.81 -29.61 1.46
CA HIS A 30 -39.46 -30.95 1.93
C HIS A 30 -40.35 -31.30 3.14
N SER A 31 -40.87 -32.52 3.21
CA SER A 31 -41.87 -32.93 4.23
C SER A 31 -41.38 -32.86 5.68
N LYS A 32 -40.06 -32.89 5.89
CA LYS A 32 -39.41 -32.75 7.20
C LYS A 32 -38.98 -31.31 7.54
N VAL A 33 -39.17 -30.37 6.60
CA VAL A 33 -38.77 -28.97 6.75
C VAL A 33 -40.03 -28.13 6.56
N GLU A 34 -40.82 -28.06 7.63
CA GLU A 34 -41.95 -27.14 7.68
C GLU A 34 -41.42 -25.71 7.86
N ASN A 35 -41.97 -24.75 7.11
CA ASN A 35 -41.73 -23.34 7.37
C ASN A 35 -42.53 -22.97 8.62
N GLN A 36 -41.99 -23.27 9.80
CA GLN A 36 -42.67 -23.15 11.09
C GLN A 36 -42.99 -21.69 11.45
N ASP A 37 -42.25 -20.73 10.87
CA ASP A 37 -42.45 -19.29 11.11
C ASP A 37 -43.03 -18.62 9.86
N GLY A 38 -44.34 -18.77 9.65
CA GLY A 38 -45.11 -18.28 8.49
C GLY A 38 -45.07 -16.76 8.23
N GLY A 39 -43.89 -16.22 7.92
CA GLY A 39 -43.63 -14.81 7.59
C GLY A 39 -42.29 -14.26 8.08
N ALA A 40 -41.55 -14.96 8.96
CA ALA A 40 -40.32 -14.43 9.56
C ALA A 40 -39.04 -14.76 8.76
N MET A 41 -38.99 -15.93 8.09
CA MET A 41 -37.86 -16.33 7.26
C MET A 41 -38.20 -16.29 5.76
N ILE A 42 -37.28 -15.73 4.97
CA ILE A 42 -37.44 -15.61 3.51
C ILE A 42 -36.80 -16.84 2.85
N ARG A 43 -37.60 -17.60 2.09
CA ARG A 43 -37.10 -18.73 1.30
C ARG A 43 -36.33 -18.24 0.08
N GLY A 44 -35.05 -18.60 0.02
CA GLY A 44 -34.19 -18.43 -1.15
C GLY A 44 -34.05 -19.72 -1.96
N SER A 45 -33.53 -19.60 -3.18
CA SER A 45 -33.14 -20.70 -4.04
C SER A 45 -31.63 -20.61 -4.29
N THR A 46 -30.90 -21.68 -3.98
CA THR A 46 -29.45 -21.74 -4.14
C THR A 46 -29.06 -22.97 -4.94
N GLN A 47 -28.27 -22.75 -5.98
CA GLN A 47 -27.64 -23.81 -6.76
C GLN A 47 -26.12 -23.68 -6.64
N PHE A 48 -25.47 -24.75 -6.22
CA PHE A 48 -24.01 -24.85 -6.16
C PHE A 48 -23.54 -26.05 -6.95
N VAL A 49 -22.41 -25.92 -7.63
CA VAL A 49 -21.77 -27.03 -8.34
C VAL A 49 -20.29 -27.00 -7.99
N TYR A 50 -19.79 -28.11 -7.45
CA TYR A 50 -18.38 -28.35 -7.27
C TYR A 50 -17.94 -29.42 -8.26
N LEU A 51 -16.94 -29.12 -9.08
CA LEU A 51 -16.21 -30.10 -9.86
C LEU A 51 -14.85 -30.28 -9.20
N VAL A 52 -14.62 -31.47 -8.64
CA VAL A 52 -13.36 -31.85 -8.01
C VAL A 52 -12.64 -32.80 -8.96
N THR A 53 -11.47 -32.41 -9.44
CA THR A 53 -10.66 -33.21 -10.37
C THR A 53 -9.31 -33.48 -9.75
N GLN A 54 -8.98 -34.76 -9.59
CA GLN A 54 -7.67 -35.18 -9.13
C GLN A 54 -6.62 -34.85 -10.20
N MET A 55 -5.59 -34.11 -9.81
CA MET A 55 -4.45 -33.79 -10.66
C MET A 55 -3.34 -34.83 -10.48
N ASP A 56 -2.88 -35.00 -9.24
CA ASP A 56 -1.92 -36.01 -8.81
C ASP A 56 -2.36 -36.67 -7.49
N ASP A 57 -1.51 -37.49 -6.87
CA ASP A 57 -1.84 -38.21 -5.63
C ASP A 57 -2.06 -37.29 -4.41
N LYS A 58 -1.66 -36.02 -4.50
CA LYS A 58 -1.70 -35.06 -3.38
C LYS A 58 -2.45 -33.76 -3.69
N THR A 59 -2.89 -33.55 -4.92
CA THR A 59 -3.50 -32.29 -5.37
C THR A 59 -4.80 -32.52 -6.14
N VAL A 60 -5.74 -31.63 -5.88
CA VAL A 60 -7.06 -31.60 -6.50
C VAL A 60 -7.33 -30.20 -7.02
N ASP A 61 -7.86 -30.12 -8.23
CA ASP A 61 -8.45 -28.91 -8.76
C ASP A 61 -9.94 -28.87 -8.38
N VAL A 62 -10.40 -27.74 -7.85
CA VAL A 62 -11.79 -27.55 -7.40
C VAL A 62 -12.37 -26.35 -8.12
N THR A 63 -13.26 -26.61 -9.07
CA THR A 63 -14.07 -25.56 -9.71
C THR A 63 -15.39 -25.42 -8.97
N PHE A 64 -15.72 -24.20 -8.53
CA PHE A 64 -16.99 -23.88 -7.88
C PHE A 64 -17.83 -22.94 -8.73
N GLY A 65 -19.08 -23.33 -8.99
CA GLY A 65 -20.10 -22.48 -9.59
C GLY A 65 -21.24 -22.24 -8.59
N ALA A 66 -21.71 -21.00 -8.50
CA ALA A 66 -22.83 -20.61 -7.65
C ALA A 66 -23.86 -19.79 -8.40
N HIS A 67 -25.14 -20.14 -8.24
CA HIS A 67 -26.28 -19.35 -8.65
C HIS A 67 -27.24 -19.21 -7.47
N ILE A 68 -27.39 -17.99 -6.97
CA ILE A 68 -28.12 -17.71 -5.73
C ILE A 68 -29.23 -16.70 -6.00
N ASN A 69 -30.46 -17.07 -5.66
CA ASN A 69 -31.60 -16.19 -5.57
C ASN A 69 -32.04 -16.06 -4.11
N PHE A 70 -31.79 -14.91 -3.51
CA PHE A 70 -32.02 -14.68 -2.09
C PHE A 70 -33.49 -14.58 -1.67
N GLY A 71 -34.41 -14.44 -2.62
CA GLY A 71 -35.81 -14.14 -2.33
C GLY A 71 -36.01 -12.73 -1.72
N GLY A 72 -37.15 -12.12 -2.01
CA GLY A 72 -37.48 -10.78 -1.53
C GLY A 72 -36.60 -9.66 -2.12
N LYS A 73 -36.65 -8.47 -1.52
CA LYS A 73 -35.88 -7.30 -1.96
C LYS A 73 -34.66 -7.11 -1.05
N LEU A 74 -33.47 -7.20 -1.64
CA LEU A 74 -32.20 -6.84 -0.98
C LEU A 74 -31.58 -5.63 -1.68
N PRO A 75 -31.05 -4.65 -0.92
CA PRO A 75 -30.21 -3.60 -1.49
C PRO A 75 -28.99 -4.21 -2.19
N SER A 76 -28.72 -3.78 -3.43
CA SER A 76 -27.57 -4.24 -4.22
C SER A 76 -26.24 -4.05 -3.49
N ALA A 77 -26.10 -2.97 -2.73
CA ALA A 77 -24.91 -2.71 -1.92
C ALA A 77 -24.63 -3.80 -0.88
N ILE A 78 -25.67 -4.42 -0.29
CA ILE A 78 -25.49 -5.49 0.69
C ILE A 78 -25.17 -6.82 0.01
N VAL A 79 -25.87 -7.12 -1.09
CA VAL A 79 -25.61 -8.33 -1.89
C VAL A 79 -24.16 -8.33 -2.36
N ASN A 80 -23.72 -7.24 -2.99
CA ASN A 80 -22.39 -7.14 -3.58
C ASN A 80 -21.29 -6.92 -2.52
N GLY A 81 -21.57 -6.18 -1.45
CA GLY A 81 -20.56 -5.79 -0.47
C GLY A 81 -20.33 -6.81 0.66
N ILE A 82 -21.32 -7.65 0.97
CA ILE A 82 -21.26 -8.56 2.12
C ILE A 82 -21.47 -10.00 1.69
N ILE A 83 -22.55 -10.25 0.95
CA ILE A 83 -23.02 -11.63 0.72
C ILE A 83 -22.18 -12.35 -0.36
N ILE A 84 -21.99 -11.74 -1.53
CA ILE A 84 -21.17 -12.34 -2.60
C ILE A 84 -19.74 -12.66 -2.11
N PRO A 85 -19.02 -11.75 -1.42
CA PRO A 85 -17.70 -12.06 -0.90
C PRO A 85 -17.67 -13.28 0.04
N GLN A 86 -18.69 -13.50 0.87
CA GLN A 86 -18.73 -14.68 1.76
C GLN A 86 -18.75 -15.99 0.98
N PHE A 87 -19.54 -16.06 -0.11
CA PHE A 87 -19.61 -17.26 -0.95
C PHE A 87 -18.37 -17.44 -1.82
N VAL A 88 -17.83 -16.36 -2.38
CA VAL A 88 -16.59 -16.42 -3.20
C VAL A 88 -15.40 -16.87 -2.34
N ASN A 89 -15.33 -16.44 -1.08
CA ASN A 89 -14.24 -16.80 -0.17
C ASN A 89 -14.33 -18.23 0.38
N ALA A 90 -15.42 -18.98 0.15
CA ALA A 90 -15.59 -20.33 0.69
C ALA A 90 -14.51 -21.30 0.17
N LEU A 91 -14.16 -21.21 -1.10
CA LEU A 91 -13.05 -21.98 -1.66
C LEU A 91 -11.70 -21.56 -1.07
N SER A 92 -11.46 -20.26 -0.92
CA SER A 92 -10.24 -19.76 -0.29
C SER A 92 -10.10 -20.28 1.15
N GLN A 93 -11.18 -20.30 1.94
CA GLN A 93 -11.15 -20.88 3.30
C GLN A 93 -10.80 -22.37 3.29
N THR A 94 -11.37 -23.11 2.34
CA THR A 94 -11.09 -24.55 2.17
C THR A 94 -9.63 -24.77 1.78
N GLN A 95 -9.10 -23.97 0.85
CA GLN A 95 -7.70 -24.02 0.44
C GLN A 95 -6.76 -23.72 1.62
N VAL A 96 -7.04 -22.66 2.39
CA VAL A 96 -6.29 -22.28 3.60
C VAL A 96 -6.26 -23.40 4.62
N HIS A 97 -7.37 -24.12 4.80
CA HIS A 97 -7.43 -25.27 5.70
C HIS A 97 -6.46 -26.37 5.25
N PHE A 98 -6.55 -26.83 4.00
CA PHE A 98 -5.67 -27.89 3.50
C PHE A 98 -4.19 -27.51 3.51
N ILE A 99 -3.84 -26.27 3.15
CA ILE A 99 -2.43 -25.81 3.21
C ILE A 99 -1.89 -25.87 4.63
N ASN A 100 -2.69 -25.49 5.63
CA ASN A 100 -2.27 -25.56 7.03
C ASN A 100 -2.09 -27.00 7.53
N GLU A 101 -2.68 -27.99 6.86
CA GLU A 101 -2.53 -29.41 7.19
C GLU A 101 -1.33 -30.08 6.51
N ILE A 102 -0.66 -29.41 5.56
CA ILE A 102 0.53 -29.95 4.91
C ILE A 102 1.68 -30.04 5.92
N GLU A 103 2.26 -31.24 6.04
CA GLU A 103 3.49 -31.52 6.80
C GLU A 103 4.72 -30.94 6.10
N LEU A 104 5.80 -30.69 6.83
CA LEU A 104 7.01 -30.04 6.29
C LEU A 104 7.61 -30.78 5.08
N GLU A 105 7.63 -32.11 5.11
CA GLU A 105 8.13 -32.95 4.01
C GLU A 105 7.23 -32.86 2.75
N GLY A 106 5.95 -32.52 2.94
CA GLY A 106 4.98 -32.40 1.85
C GLY A 106 4.99 -31.04 1.13
N LEU A 107 5.66 -30.02 1.68
CA LEU A 107 5.64 -28.67 1.12
C LEU A 107 6.42 -28.58 -0.20
N LYS A 108 5.71 -28.18 -1.25
CA LYS A 108 6.27 -27.84 -2.56
C LYS A 108 6.58 -26.34 -2.63
N GLU A 109 7.38 -25.95 -3.62
CA GLU A 109 7.73 -24.55 -3.88
C GLU A 109 6.48 -23.65 -3.97
N ASN A 110 5.47 -24.06 -4.75
CA ASN A 110 4.23 -23.31 -4.93
C ASN A 110 3.44 -23.08 -3.62
N ASP A 111 3.58 -23.97 -2.63
CA ASP A 111 2.88 -23.86 -1.34
C ASP A 111 3.43 -22.70 -0.50
N GLY A 112 4.70 -22.33 -0.72
CA GLY A 112 5.33 -21.20 -0.05
C GLY A 112 4.62 -19.88 -0.31
N LYS A 113 4.19 -19.64 -1.56
CA LYS A 113 3.39 -18.47 -1.92
C LYS A 113 2.08 -18.44 -1.11
N LEU A 114 1.36 -19.55 -1.09
CA LEU A 114 0.08 -19.64 -0.41
C LEU A 114 0.23 -19.50 1.11
N LEU A 115 1.29 -20.07 1.71
CA LEU A 115 1.65 -19.83 3.11
C LEU A 115 1.91 -18.35 3.39
N GLY A 116 2.55 -17.63 2.45
CA GLY A 116 2.79 -16.19 2.54
C GLY A 116 1.48 -15.39 2.54
N GLU A 117 0.54 -15.76 1.67
CA GLU A 117 -0.80 -15.17 1.63
C GLU A 117 -1.57 -15.41 2.95
N ILE A 118 -1.51 -16.63 3.50
CA ILE A 118 -2.13 -16.98 4.80
C ILE A 118 -1.50 -16.15 5.92
N PHE A 119 -0.17 -16.08 5.97
CA PHE A 119 0.56 -15.28 6.94
C PHE A 119 0.11 -13.81 6.93
N VAL A 120 0.09 -13.20 5.75
CA VAL A 120 -0.36 -11.80 5.57
C VAL A 120 -1.83 -11.65 5.97
N HIS A 121 -2.67 -12.63 5.64
CA HIS A 121 -4.08 -12.61 6.00
C HIS A 121 -4.28 -12.63 7.52
N GLN A 122 -3.57 -13.48 8.26
CA GLN A 122 -3.65 -13.57 9.72
C GLN A 122 -3.19 -12.27 10.38
N ILE A 123 -2.08 -11.68 9.91
CA ILE A 123 -1.64 -10.37 10.38
C ILE A 123 -2.71 -9.29 10.16
N LYS A 124 -3.32 -9.25 8.96
CA LYS A 124 -4.38 -8.28 8.65
C LYS A 124 -5.60 -8.48 9.54
N GLN A 125 -6.01 -9.72 9.78
CA GLN A 125 -7.13 -10.02 10.67
C GLN A 125 -6.85 -9.61 12.12
N ALA A 126 -5.70 -10.01 12.66
CA ALA A 126 -5.32 -9.68 14.03
C ALA A 126 -5.23 -8.17 14.25
N ARG A 127 -4.65 -7.43 13.29
CA ARG A 127 -4.58 -5.94 13.33
C ARG A 127 -5.93 -5.25 13.34
N LYS A 128 -6.99 -5.86 12.81
CA LYS A 128 -8.36 -5.30 12.86
C LYS A 128 -9.00 -5.41 14.24
N ARG A 129 -8.45 -6.24 15.15
CA ARG A 129 -9.01 -6.46 16.50
C ARG A 129 -8.72 -5.32 17.48
N GLY A 130 -7.96 -4.30 17.09
CA GLY A 130 -7.69 -3.15 17.94
C GLY A 130 -7.30 -1.88 17.17
N GLY A 131 -7.15 -0.79 17.91
CA GLY A 131 -6.77 0.51 17.34
C GLY A 131 -5.30 0.59 16.93
N TRP A 132 -4.92 1.69 16.28
CA TRP A 132 -3.59 1.89 15.68
C TRP A 132 -2.42 1.67 16.65
N LYS A 133 -2.56 2.07 17.93
CA LYS A 133 -1.51 1.89 18.96
C LYS A 133 -1.16 0.42 19.21
N LYS A 134 -2.11 -0.49 19.04
CA LYS A 134 -1.93 -1.94 19.25
C LYS A 134 -1.56 -2.68 17.96
N ARG A 135 -1.45 -1.99 16.83
CA ARG A 135 -1.28 -2.62 15.51
C ARG A 135 0.04 -3.41 15.38
N ALA A 136 1.08 -2.97 16.08
CA ALA A 136 2.36 -3.67 16.17
C ALA A 136 2.18 -5.00 16.92
N ASP A 137 1.69 -4.93 18.16
CA ASP A 137 1.49 -6.11 19.03
C ASP A 137 0.51 -7.11 18.42
N LEU A 138 -0.60 -6.62 17.86
CA LEU A 138 -1.56 -7.44 17.11
C LEU A 138 -0.96 -8.06 15.84
N GLY A 139 0.05 -7.42 15.24
CA GLY A 139 0.82 -8.01 14.16
C GLY A 139 1.54 -9.28 14.62
N LYS A 140 2.22 -9.24 15.78
CA LYS A 140 2.88 -10.42 16.38
C LYS A 140 1.88 -11.51 16.72
N VAL A 141 0.72 -11.14 17.28
CA VAL A 141 -0.37 -12.10 17.54
C VAL A 141 -0.79 -12.82 16.25
N GLY A 142 -0.95 -12.09 15.14
CA GLY A 142 -1.26 -12.70 13.85
C GLY A 142 -0.16 -13.64 13.32
N VAL A 143 1.11 -13.32 13.58
CA VAL A 143 2.22 -14.23 13.29
C VAL A 143 2.13 -15.50 14.14
N ASP A 144 1.91 -15.37 15.45
CA ASP A 144 1.81 -16.50 16.36
C ASP A 144 0.60 -17.41 16.02
N GLU A 145 -0.52 -16.83 15.59
CA GLU A 145 -1.68 -17.57 15.08
C GLU A 145 -1.34 -18.36 13.82
N PHE A 146 -0.63 -17.75 12.86
CA PHE A 146 -0.16 -18.47 11.67
C PHE A 146 0.77 -19.64 12.03
N LEU A 147 1.77 -19.37 12.88
CA LEU A 147 2.74 -20.37 13.33
C LEU A 147 2.08 -21.51 14.10
N TYR A 148 0.99 -21.24 14.82
CA TYR A 148 0.22 -22.25 15.54
C TYR A 148 -0.68 -23.08 14.63
N CYS A 149 -1.33 -22.45 13.63
CA CYS A 149 -2.29 -23.11 12.76
C CYS A 149 -1.64 -24.02 11.71
N SER A 150 -0.48 -23.67 11.19
CA SER A 150 0.22 -24.48 10.17
C SER A 150 1.00 -25.64 10.78
N VAL A 151 0.72 -26.87 10.35
CA VAL A 151 1.45 -28.09 10.73
C VAL A 151 2.93 -27.95 10.39
N ALA A 152 3.27 -27.62 9.13
CA ALA A 152 4.65 -27.41 8.72
C ALA A 152 5.39 -26.36 9.57
N MET A 153 4.74 -25.24 9.95
CA MET A 153 5.41 -24.25 10.81
C MET A 153 5.70 -24.79 12.21
N ARG A 154 4.80 -25.61 12.77
CA ARG A 154 5.04 -26.28 14.07
C ARG A 154 6.21 -27.27 14.01
N GLU A 155 6.49 -27.85 12.85
CA GLU A 155 7.63 -28.75 12.64
C GLU A 155 8.94 -27.99 12.36
N VAL A 156 8.88 -26.86 11.65
CA VAL A 156 10.06 -26.03 11.34
C VAL A 156 10.57 -25.30 12.57
N LEU A 157 9.69 -24.80 13.44
CA LEU A 157 10.09 -23.97 14.59
C LEU A 157 11.06 -24.66 15.56
N PRO A 158 10.90 -25.96 15.93
CA PRO A 158 11.89 -26.67 16.72
C PRO A 158 13.26 -26.79 16.04
N LEU A 159 13.29 -26.88 14.70
CA LEU A 159 14.53 -26.98 13.91
C LEU A 159 15.22 -25.62 13.76
N HIS A 160 14.43 -24.55 13.63
CA HIS A 160 14.89 -23.18 13.39
C HIS A 160 14.12 -22.18 14.26
N PRO A 161 14.41 -22.08 15.58
CA PRO A 161 13.65 -21.22 16.51
C PRO A 161 13.68 -19.73 16.14
N TRP A 162 14.78 -19.29 15.55
CA TRP A 162 15.03 -17.92 15.10
C TRP A 162 14.00 -17.45 14.04
N LEU A 163 13.34 -18.37 13.32
CA LEU A 163 12.34 -18.04 12.30
C LEU A 163 11.15 -17.29 12.90
N ARG A 164 10.71 -17.63 14.13
CA ARG A 164 9.64 -16.89 14.81
C ARG A 164 10.02 -15.42 14.98
N VAL A 165 11.23 -15.15 15.44
CA VAL A 165 11.73 -13.79 15.67
C VAL A 165 11.87 -13.04 14.36
N LEU A 166 12.38 -13.69 13.31
CA LEU A 166 12.43 -13.11 11.96
C LEU A 166 11.04 -12.66 11.50
N LEU A 167 10.04 -13.54 11.58
CA LEU A 167 8.67 -13.24 11.12
C LEU A 167 7.99 -12.16 11.95
N HIS A 168 8.22 -12.14 13.27
CA HIS A 168 7.78 -11.06 14.15
C HIS A 168 8.32 -9.71 13.68
N GLU A 169 9.62 -9.62 13.41
CA GLU A 169 10.25 -8.36 12.98
C GLU A 169 9.85 -7.98 11.54
N ILE A 170 9.74 -8.94 10.61
CA ILE A 170 9.23 -8.69 9.25
C ILE A 170 7.81 -8.12 9.32
N SER A 171 6.96 -8.65 10.22
CA SER A 171 5.59 -8.16 10.37
C SER A 171 5.53 -6.68 10.78
N MET A 172 6.54 -6.18 11.49
CA MET A 172 6.61 -4.79 11.94
C MET A 172 6.92 -3.82 10.81
N ASN A 173 7.56 -4.29 9.73
CA ASN A 173 7.97 -3.49 8.57
C ASN A 173 8.69 -2.19 8.96
N ARG A 174 9.62 -2.26 9.94
CA ARG A 174 10.37 -1.11 10.42
C ARG A 174 11.73 -1.03 9.72
N VAL A 175 11.84 -0.12 8.76
CA VAL A 175 13.11 0.16 8.07
C VAL A 175 14.15 0.65 9.08
N LYS A 176 15.22 -0.13 9.25
CA LYS A 176 16.39 0.22 10.06
C LYS A 176 17.64 -0.29 9.35
N VAL A 177 18.71 0.51 9.39
CA VAL A 177 20.03 0.06 8.94
C VAL A 177 20.45 -1.14 9.78
N ALA A 178 20.84 -2.22 9.12
CA ALA A 178 21.36 -3.41 9.77
C ALA A 178 22.62 -3.91 9.06
N PRO A 179 23.58 -4.47 9.82
CA PRO A 179 24.72 -5.17 9.24
C PRO A 179 24.26 -6.44 8.53
N THR A 180 25.01 -6.85 7.51
CA THR A 180 24.84 -8.14 6.84
C THR A 180 25.15 -9.30 7.80
N VAL A 181 24.38 -10.38 7.72
CA VAL A 181 24.55 -11.55 8.59
C VAL A 181 25.33 -12.62 7.83
N HIS A 182 26.52 -12.94 8.33
CA HIS A 182 27.39 -13.99 7.78
C HIS A 182 27.38 -15.28 8.61
N THR A 183 26.52 -15.35 9.64
CA THR A 183 26.37 -16.51 10.53
C THR A 183 25.91 -17.73 9.74
N ALA A 184 26.43 -18.92 10.09
CA ALA A 184 25.98 -20.19 9.50
C ALA A 184 24.57 -20.54 10.01
N LEU A 185 23.79 -21.29 9.23
CA LEU A 185 22.40 -21.63 9.58
C LEU A 185 22.27 -22.33 10.93
N SER A 186 23.25 -23.16 11.29
CA SER A 186 23.31 -23.89 12.56
C SER A 186 23.52 -23.00 13.79
N ASP A 187 24.16 -21.84 13.61
CA ASP A 187 24.56 -20.94 14.68
C ASP A 187 23.65 -19.70 14.79
N MET A 188 22.60 -19.66 13.98
CA MET A 188 21.62 -18.58 13.92
C MET A 188 20.94 -18.34 15.27
N LYS A 189 21.00 -17.09 15.73
CA LYS A 189 20.31 -16.63 16.95
C LYS A 189 19.25 -15.59 16.64
N ASP A 190 18.49 -15.24 17.66
CA ASP A 190 17.43 -14.22 17.58
C ASP A 190 17.99 -12.87 17.10
N ASP A 191 19.20 -12.47 17.54
CA ASP A 191 19.84 -11.23 17.09
C ASP A 191 20.16 -11.25 15.59
N ASP A 192 20.59 -12.41 15.06
CA ASP A 192 20.81 -12.59 13.62
C ASP A 192 19.50 -12.48 12.85
N ALA A 193 18.43 -13.12 13.33
CA ALA A 193 17.10 -13.02 12.75
C ALA A 193 16.55 -11.59 12.74
N ILE A 194 16.79 -10.82 13.79
CA ILE A 194 16.43 -9.39 13.84
C ILE A 194 17.20 -8.61 12.77
N ASN A 195 18.50 -8.86 12.60
CA ASN A 195 19.31 -8.19 11.59
C ASN A 195 18.93 -8.59 10.17
N LEU A 196 18.60 -9.86 9.93
CA LEU A 196 18.03 -10.34 8.66
C LEU A 196 16.73 -9.60 8.32
N ALA A 197 15.79 -9.48 9.27
CA ALA A 197 14.53 -8.77 9.07
C ALA A 197 14.74 -7.30 8.68
N LYS A 198 15.65 -6.62 9.38
CA LYS A 198 16.02 -5.22 9.09
C LYS A 198 16.70 -5.08 7.73
N GLY A 199 17.59 -6.02 7.39
CA GLY A 199 18.23 -6.10 6.07
C GLY A 199 17.18 -6.17 4.95
N LEU A 200 16.22 -7.09 5.07
CA LEU A 200 15.10 -7.20 4.12
C LEU A 200 14.31 -5.89 4.00
N SER A 201 13.98 -5.27 5.14
CA SER A 201 13.24 -3.99 5.15
C SER A 201 13.99 -2.83 4.48
N THR A 202 15.33 -2.91 4.39
CA THR A 202 16.18 -1.90 3.74
C THR A 202 16.33 -2.19 2.24
N ILE A 203 16.43 -3.46 1.86
CA ILE A 203 16.59 -3.90 0.47
C ILE A 203 15.29 -3.72 -0.31
N ILE A 204 14.15 -4.02 0.30
CA ILE A 204 12.82 -3.91 -0.30
C ILE A 204 12.62 -2.57 -1.03
N PRO A 205 12.81 -1.40 -0.38
CA PRO A 205 12.69 -0.08 -1.03
C PRO A 205 13.60 0.19 -2.23
N SER A 206 14.74 -0.50 -2.30
CA SER A 206 15.78 -0.25 -3.31
C SER A 206 15.62 -1.07 -4.59
N ASN A 207 14.60 -1.94 -4.66
CA ASN A 207 14.36 -2.81 -5.81
C ASN A 207 12.98 -2.53 -6.44
N THR A 208 12.89 -2.73 -7.75
CA THR A 208 11.64 -2.55 -8.52
C THR A 208 10.63 -3.67 -8.26
N GLU A 209 11.10 -4.86 -7.89
CA GLU A 209 10.26 -6.05 -7.67
C GLU A 209 10.60 -6.74 -6.34
N ALA A 210 9.58 -7.32 -5.70
CA ALA A 210 9.74 -8.08 -4.46
C ALA A 210 10.64 -9.31 -4.63
N SER A 211 10.54 -9.99 -5.78
CA SER A 211 11.42 -11.10 -6.18
C SER A 211 12.89 -10.69 -6.15
N ALA A 212 13.25 -9.63 -6.89
CA ALA A 212 14.61 -9.12 -6.94
C ALA A 212 15.13 -8.69 -5.56
N ALA A 213 14.28 -8.11 -4.71
CA ALA A 213 14.64 -7.77 -3.33
C ALA A 213 14.99 -9.00 -2.49
N VAL A 214 14.19 -10.06 -2.60
CA VAL A 214 14.42 -11.32 -1.88
C VAL A 214 15.64 -12.04 -2.43
N ASP A 215 15.84 -12.05 -3.76
CA ASP A 215 17.01 -12.63 -4.39
C ASP A 215 18.31 -11.99 -3.86
N HIS A 216 18.34 -10.66 -3.83
CA HIS A 216 19.46 -9.91 -3.27
C HIS A 216 19.64 -10.19 -1.78
N TRP A 217 18.55 -10.23 -1.01
CA TRP A 217 18.59 -10.50 0.42
C TRP A 217 19.11 -11.91 0.75
N ILE A 218 18.69 -12.94 0.02
CA ILE A 218 19.19 -14.30 0.19
C ILE A 218 20.67 -14.37 -0.18
N ALA A 219 21.08 -13.78 -1.32
CA ALA A 219 22.47 -13.81 -1.78
C ALA A 219 23.45 -13.10 -0.81
N GLN A 220 22.98 -12.12 -0.02
CA GLN A 220 23.81 -11.45 0.98
C GLN A 220 24.02 -12.27 2.26
N ASN A 221 23.16 -13.24 2.56
CA ASN A 221 23.12 -13.90 3.87
C ASN A 221 23.23 -15.43 3.70
N ALA A 222 24.40 -15.98 4.05
CA ALA A 222 24.73 -17.40 3.86
C ALA A 222 23.72 -18.35 4.55
N ALA A 223 23.23 -17.99 5.74
CA ALA A 223 22.20 -18.77 6.44
C ALA A 223 20.90 -18.92 5.62
N LEU A 224 20.47 -17.88 4.91
CA LEU A 224 19.26 -17.92 4.09
C LEU A 224 19.45 -18.75 2.83
N GLU A 225 20.64 -18.68 2.22
CA GLU A 225 20.98 -19.52 1.06
C GLU A 225 20.99 -21.00 1.43
N GLU A 226 21.54 -21.36 2.60
CA GLU A 226 21.49 -22.74 3.11
C GLU A 226 20.07 -23.16 3.46
N PHE A 227 19.28 -22.26 4.05
CA PHE A 227 17.90 -22.53 4.46
C PHE A 227 17.01 -22.80 3.25
N GLU A 228 17.14 -22.00 2.19
CA GLU A 228 16.41 -22.20 0.94
C GLU A 228 16.77 -23.53 0.26
N LYS A 229 18.06 -23.91 0.22
CA LYS A 229 18.48 -25.20 -0.34
C LYS A 229 17.84 -26.38 0.38
N LYS A 230 17.55 -26.25 1.68
CA LYS A 230 16.86 -27.28 2.48
C LYS A 230 15.34 -27.23 2.36
N CYS A 231 14.76 -26.09 1.99
CA CYS A 231 13.33 -25.84 2.05
C CYS A 231 12.89 -24.95 0.86
N ALA A 232 12.52 -25.59 -0.25
CA ALA A 232 12.21 -24.91 -1.52
C ALA A 232 11.06 -23.90 -1.44
N TRP A 233 10.14 -24.04 -0.49
CA TRP A 233 8.98 -23.15 -0.30
C TRP A 233 9.36 -21.77 0.29
N ILE A 234 10.57 -21.60 0.81
CA ILE A 234 10.97 -20.38 1.53
C ILE A 234 11.04 -19.15 0.63
N ARG A 235 11.64 -19.26 -0.57
CA ARG A 235 11.77 -18.13 -1.49
C ARG A 235 10.39 -17.54 -1.85
N PRO A 236 9.43 -18.31 -2.40
CA PRO A 236 8.13 -17.77 -2.74
C PRO A 236 7.35 -17.26 -1.52
N PHE A 237 7.54 -17.87 -0.34
CA PHE A 237 7.00 -17.35 0.91
C PHE A 237 7.54 -15.94 1.24
N PHE A 238 8.86 -15.75 1.22
CA PHE A 238 9.46 -14.44 1.50
C PHE A 238 9.13 -13.39 0.43
N VAL A 239 8.96 -13.79 -0.84
CA VAL A 239 8.52 -12.88 -1.92
C VAL A 239 7.14 -12.30 -1.60
N GLU A 240 6.19 -13.10 -1.14
CA GLU A 240 4.86 -12.59 -0.73
C GLU A 240 4.92 -11.66 0.48
N LEU A 241 5.78 -11.98 1.46
CA LEU A 241 6.01 -11.11 2.62
C LEU A 241 6.64 -9.77 2.19
N ALA A 242 7.61 -9.80 1.27
CA ALA A 242 8.23 -8.61 0.71
C ALA A 242 7.23 -7.78 -0.10
N GLN A 243 6.39 -8.41 -0.91
CA GLN A 243 5.32 -7.75 -1.66
C GLN A 243 4.30 -7.08 -0.74
N TYR A 244 3.91 -7.76 0.35
CA TYR A 244 3.06 -7.16 1.38
C TYR A 244 3.72 -5.97 2.07
N ASN A 245 5.00 -6.09 2.41
CA ASN A 245 5.74 -5.00 3.04
C ASN A 245 5.95 -3.81 2.10
N LEU A 246 6.22 -4.04 0.80
CA LEU A 246 6.25 -2.99 -0.23
C LEU A 246 4.91 -2.24 -0.29
N SER A 247 3.82 -2.99 -0.47
CA SER A 247 2.48 -2.42 -0.64
C SER A 247 1.94 -1.70 0.61
N THR A 248 2.49 -1.98 1.79
CA THR A 248 2.14 -1.29 3.04
C THR A 248 3.13 -0.22 3.47
N SER A 249 4.31 -0.16 2.84
CA SER A 249 5.33 0.82 3.21
C SER A 249 4.96 2.22 2.72
N ASN A 250 5.22 3.22 3.56
CA ASN A 250 5.15 4.63 3.15
C ASN A 250 6.42 5.08 2.41
N PHE A 251 7.27 4.15 1.94
CA PHE A 251 8.57 4.52 1.38
C PHE A 251 8.42 5.34 0.10
N GLY A 252 7.65 4.84 -0.87
CA GLY A 252 7.40 5.57 -2.12
C GLY A 252 6.79 6.96 -1.86
N LEU A 253 5.83 7.03 -0.94
CA LEU A 253 5.25 8.30 -0.47
C LEU A 253 6.33 9.22 0.12
N ARG A 254 7.18 8.73 1.02
CA ARG A 254 8.25 9.54 1.64
C ARG A 254 9.28 10.02 0.63
N LEU A 255 9.82 9.13 -0.22
CA LEU A 255 10.81 9.50 -1.23
C LEU A 255 10.26 10.61 -2.13
N ARG A 256 9.03 10.45 -2.59
CA ARG A 256 8.35 11.44 -3.43
C ARG A 256 8.17 12.77 -2.71
N VAL A 257 7.62 12.74 -1.50
CA VAL A 257 7.24 13.93 -0.76
C VAL A 257 8.46 14.71 -0.28
N PHE A 258 9.49 14.04 0.23
CA PHE A 258 10.76 14.67 0.60
C PHE A 258 11.56 15.12 -0.63
N GLY A 259 11.54 14.36 -1.73
CA GLY A 259 12.15 14.78 -3.00
C GLY A 259 11.50 16.03 -3.57
N GLY A 260 10.16 16.10 -3.55
CA GLY A 260 9.40 17.28 -3.93
C GLY A 260 9.69 18.49 -3.04
N ALA A 261 9.78 18.31 -1.72
CA ALA A 261 10.14 19.38 -0.80
C ALA A 261 11.56 19.92 -1.01
N LEU A 262 12.51 19.04 -1.30
CA LEU A 262 13.89 19.42 -1.65
C LEU A 262 13.90 20.28 -2.92
N LEU A 263 13.19 19.85 -3.97
CA LEU A 263 13.08 20.60 -5.23
C LEU A 263 12.39 21.96 -5.03
N SER A 264 11.31 22.05 -4.27
CA SER A 264 10.69 23.34 -3.90
C SER A 264 11.67 24.27 -3.17
N THR A 265 12.52 23.73 -2.29
CA THR A 265 13.51 24.55 -1.58
C THR A 265 14.56 25.10 -2.54
N ILE A 266 14.99 24.28 -3.51
CA ILE A 266 15.91 24.72 -4.57
C ILE A 266 15.25 25.80 -5.43
N ASP A 267 13.97 25.64 -5.76
CA ASP A 267 13.20 26.59 -6.58
C ASP A 267 13.15 27.99 -5.95
N VAL A 268 12.83 28.07 -4.65
CA VAL A 268 12.85 29.34 -3.89
C VAL A 268 14.23 30.01 -3.94
N ILE A 269 15.31 29.23 -3.83
CA ILE A 269 16.68 29.75 -3.92
C ILE A 269 16.96 30.28 -5.32
N THR A 270 16.59 29.53 -6.37
CA THR A 270 16.80 29.94 -7.76
C THR A 270 15.98 31.17 -8.13
N ASP A 271 14.76 31.30 -7.61
CA ASP A 271 13.90 32.46 -7.87
C ASP A 271 14.39 33.73 -7.18
N ILE A 272 14.91 33.62 -5.95
CA ILE A 272 15.61 34.73 -5.27
C ILE A 272 16.86 35.13 -6.06
N TYR A 273 17.67 34.16 -6.48
CA TYR A 273 18.87 34.42 -7.29
C TYR A 273 18.53 35.17 -8.58
N MET A 274 17.56 34.67 -9.35
CA MET A 274 17.13 35.29 -10.61
C MET A 274 16.52 36.66 -10.40
N THR A 275 15.76 36.86 -9.32
CA THR A 275 15.20 38.16 -8.97
C THR A 275 16.31 39.19 -8.69
N VAL A 276 17.30 38.82 -7.87
CA VAL A 276 18.46 39.68 -7.60
C VAL A 276 19.27 39.93 -8.88
N HIS A 277 19.45 38.92 -9.72
CA HIS A 277 20.12 39.05 -11.01
C HIS A 277 19.45 40.08 -11.92
N PHE A 278 18.11 40.05 -12.01
CA PHE A 278 17.36 41.01 -12.83
C PHE A 278 17.43 42.44 -12.28
N PHE A 279 17.50 42.62 -10.96
CA PHE A 279 17.69 43.96 -10.38
C PHE A 279 19.09 44.51 -10.61
N ASN A 280 20.11 43.64 -10.67
CA ASN A 280 21.50 44.02 -10.90
C ASN A 280 21.86 44.16 -12.39
N THR A 281 20.97 43.78 -13.31
CA THR A 281 21.20 43.88 -14.75
C THR A 281 20.52 45.12 -15.31
N GLU A 282 21.29 45.97 -16.00
CA GLU A 282 20.77 47.21 -16.60
C GLU A 282 19.63 46.93 -17.58
N GLY A 283 18.52 47.66 -17.44
CA GLY A 283 17.33 47.51 -18.29
C GLY A 283 16.40 46.34 -17.94
N GLN A 284 16.74 45.47 -16.98
CA GLN A 284 15.93 44.30 -16.61
C GLN A 284 15.17 44.43 -15.28
N SER A 285 15.27 45.57 -14.59
CA SER A 285 14.65 45.79 -13.29
C SER A 285 13.13 45.59 -13.27
N HIS A 286 12.45 45.72 -14.42
CA HIS A 286 11.03 45.42 -14.55
C HIS A 286 10.73 43.93 -14.38
N PHE A 287 11.55 43.03 -14.92
CA PHE A 287 11.40 41.58 -14.75
C PHE A 287 11.62 41.15 -13.30
N GLY A 288 12.60 41.77 -12.62
CA GLY A 288 12.82 41.56 -11.19
C GLY A 288 11.61 41.97 -10.34
N ARG A 289 10.95 43.08 -10.68
CA ARG A 289 9.71 43.49 -10.01
C ARG A 289 8.57 42.49 -10.24
N ILE A 290 8.40 41.99 -11.47
CA ILE A 290 7.37 40.99 -11.78
C ILE A 290 7.62 39.72 -10.97
N ASN A 291 8.84 39.19 -10.95
CA ASN A 291 9.16 37.98 -10.17
C ASN A 291 8.94 38.20 -8.67
N ALA A 292 9.36 39.33 -8.11
CA ALA A 292 9.08 39.64 -6.71
C ALA A 292 7.57 39.69 -6.40
N TRP A 293 6.75 40.20 -7.32
CA TRP A 293 5.29 40.17 -7.19
C TRP A 293 4.71 38.76 -7.23
N LEU A 294 5.24 37.88 -8.10
CA LEU A 294 4.82 36.48 -8.19
C LEU A 294 5.16 35.70 -6.92
N ILE A 295 6.36 35.89 -6.36
CA ILE A 295 6.78 35.33 -5.06
C ILE A 295 5.83 35.84 -3.95
N GLY A 296 5.52 37.14 -3.93
CA GLY A 296 4.56 37.70 -2.98
C GLY A 296 3.15 37.09 -3.11
N LEU A 297 2.71 36.82 -4.35
CA LEU A 297 1.41 36.26 -4.65
C LEU A 297 1.29 34.79 -4.19
N THR A 298 2.31 33.95 -4.45
CA THR A 298 2.31 32.57 -3.97
C THR A 298 2.33 32.50 -2.44
N LEU A 299 3.14 33.34 -1.77
CA LEU A 299 3.18 33.40 -0.30
C LEU A 299 1.82 33.80 0.26
N PHE A 300 1.15 34.79 -0.34
CA PHE A 300 -0.20 35.18 0.04
C PHE A 300 -1.20 34.01 -0.10
N MET A 301 -1.16 33.28 -1.21
CA MET A 301 -2.05 32.15 -1.46
C MET A 301 -1.79 30.99 -0.48
N GLN A 302 -0.54 30.69 -0.15
CA GLN A 302 -0.18 29.67 0.84
C GLN A 302 -0.62 30.06 2.26
N ILE A 303 -0.44 31.32 2.66
CA ILE A 303 -0.93 31.83 3.95
C ILE A 303 -2.46 31.77 4.00
N PHE A 304 -3.14 32.10 2.90
CA PHE A 304 -4.60 31.99 2.79
C PHE A 304 -5.08 30.55 2.94
N LEU A 305 -4.40 29.58 2.31
CA LEU A 305 -4.67 28.15 2.48
C LEU A 305 -4.47 27.69 3.93
N SER A 306 -3.36 28.09 4.57
CA SER A 306 -3.09 27.82 5.98
C SER A 306 -4.16 28.44 6.90
N HIS A 307 -4.64 29.64 6.59
CA HIS A 307 -5.72 30.27 7.32
C HIS A 307 -7.02 29.48 7.21
N LEU A 308 -7.39 29.02 6.01
CA LEU A 308 -8.56 28.17 5.78
C LEU A 308 -8.48 26.88 6.59
N GLN A 309 -7.33 26.22 6.58
CA GLN A 309 -7.11 24.95 7.28
C GLN A 309 -7.13 25.11 8.81
N ASN A 310 -6.57 26.20 9.34
CA ASN A 310 -6.34 26.40 10.78
C ASN A 310 -7.30 27.42 11.43
N ARG A 311 -8.50 27.66 10.84
CA ARG A 311 -9.44 28.70 11.31
C ARG A 311 -9.80 28.60 12.80
N THR A 312 -9.83 27.40 13.36
CA THR A 312 -10.20 27.16 14.76
C THR A 312 -9.00 26.98 15.69
N LYS A 313 -7.76 26.96 15.16
CA LYS A 313 -6.51 26.84 15.92
C LYS A 313 -5.48 27.91 15.49
N PRO A 314 -5.58 29.15 15.99
CA PRO A 314 -4.71 30.25 15.58
C PRO A 314 -3.22 30.01 15.89
N THR A 315 -2.90 29.24 16.93
CA THR A 315 -1.50 28.90 17.26
C THR A 315 -0.80 28.14 16.13
N ILE A 316 -1.49 27.16 15.53
CA ILE A 316 -0.95 26.39 14.41
C ILE A 316 -0.89 27.24 13.15
N PHE A 317 -1.90 28.10 12.92
CA PHE A 317 -1.87 29.08 11.83
C PHE A 317 -0.62 29.99 11.88
N PHE A 318 -0.26 30.52 13.05
CA PHE A 318 0.94 31.37 13.19
C PHE A 318 2.23 30.60 12.97
N GLN A 319 2.31 29.35 13.46
CA GLN A 319 3.45 28.47 13.21
C GLN A 319 3.60 28.20 11.70
N ASP A 320 2.51 27.85 11.05
CA ASP A 320 2.46 27.55 9.62
C ASP A 320 2.82 28.78 8.77
N THR A 321 2.29 29.95 9.13
CA THR A 321 2.62 31.22 8.48
C THR A 321 4.10 31.56 8.65
N PHE A 322 4.66 31.35 9.84
CA PHE A 322 6.09 31.56 10.08
C PHE A 322 6.95 30.66 9.19
N PHE A 323 6.63 29.36 9.11
CA PHE A 323 7.35 28.43 8.24
C PHE A 323 7.20 28.75 6.74
N THR A 324 6.05 29.27 6.31
CA THR A 324 5.86 29.79 4.95
C THR A 324 6.74 31.00 4.66
N LEU A 325 6.80 31.98 5.56
CA LEU A 325 7.59 33.20 5.35
C LEU A 325 9.10 32.95 5.25
N ILE A 326 9.62 31.93 5.94
CA ILE A 326 11.03 31.54 5.86
C ILE A 326 11.32 30.50 4.75
N GLY A 327 10.32 30.14 3.93
CA GLY A 327 10.46 29.18 2.83
C GLY A 327 10.59 27.71 3.25
N PHE A 328 10.31 27.38 4.52
CA PHE A 328 10.47 26.02 5.07
C PHE A 328 9.15 25.21 5.06
N ARG A 329 8.06 25.80 4.56
CA ARG A 329 6.75 25.15 4.43
C ARG A 329 6.79 23.80 3.70
N PRO A 330 7.49 23.65 2.54
CA PRO A 330 7.56 22.36 1.84
C PRO A 330 8.12 21.24 2.72
N ALA A 331 9.13 21.53 3.54
CA ALA A 331 9.73 20.55 4.45
C ALA A 331 8.79 20.16 5.60
N LEU A 332 8.04 21.13 6.15
CA LEU A 332 7.05 20.88 7.20
C LEU A 332 5.90 20.01 6.69
N ASP A 333 5.35 20.33 5.52
CA ASP A 333 4.28 19.55 4.91
C ASP A 333 4.76 18.15 4.55
N ALA A 334 5.98 18.04 4.03
CA ALA A 334 6.59 16.75 3.75
C ALA A 334 6.78 15.88 4.99
N TYR A 335 7.20 16.49 6.10
CA TYR A 335 7.31 15.81 7.38
C TYR A 335 5.95 15.30 7.86
N ARG A 336 4.91 16.14 7.84
CA ARG A 336 3.54 15.77 8.27
C ARG A 336 2.99 14.59 7.47
N VAL A 337 3.14 14.62 6.14
CA VAL A 337 2.73 13.53 5.25
C VAL A 337 3.58 12.29 5.46
N GLY A 338 4.91 12.43 5.53
CA GLY A 338 5.85 11.32 5.72
C GLY A 338 5.74 10.64 7.09
N SER A 339 5.35 11.37 8.13
CA SER A 339 5.05 10.83 9.46
C SER A 339 3.70 10.10 9.53
N GLY A 340 2.85 10.28 8.53
CA GLY A 340 1.49 9.73 8.52
C GLY A 340 0.57 10.43 9.50
N ALA A 341 0.68 11.76 9.62
CA ALA A 341 -0.24 12.54 10.45
C ALA A 341 -1.69 12.34 9.96
N GLU A 342 -2.60 12.02 10.88
CA GLU A 342 -4.02 11.94 10.57
C GLU A 342 -4.61 13.34 10.38
N GLN A 343 -5.76 13.40 9.71
CA GLN A 343 -6.53 14.63 9.62
C GLN A 343 -7.06 14.98 11.02
N GLU A 344 -6.63 16.10 11.59
CA GLU A 344 -7.18 16.58 12.86
C GLU A 344 -8.61 17.10 12.67
N ASP A 345 -9.44 17.07 13.71
CA ASP A 345 -10.87 17.46 13.66
C ASP A 345 -11.13 18.86 13.08
N HIS A 346 -10.13 19.74 13.13
CA HIS A 346 -10.20 21.10 12.60
C HIS A 346 -9.73 21.25 11.15
N HIS A 347 -9.04 20.26 10.60
CA HIS A 347 -8.55 20.29 9.23
C HIS A 347 -9.71 20.08 8.24
N ILE A 348 -9.77 20.90 7.19
CA ILE A 348 -10.75 20.76 6.12
C ILE A 348 -10.36 19.58 5.20
N VAL A 349 -9.05 19.45 4.95
CA VAL A 349 -8.49 18.43 4.05
C VAL A 349 -7.38 17.64 4.74
N THR A 350 -7.07 16.45 4.22
CA THR A 350 -5.97 15.63 4.76
C THR A 350 -4.60 16.31 4.55
N PRO A 351 -3.56 16.00 5.36
CA PRO A 351 -2.23 16.59 5.19
C PRO A 351 -1.63 16.41 3.79
N LEU A 352 -1.89 15.27 3.13
CA LEU A 352 -1.45 15.03 1.76
C LEU A 352 -2.14 15.99 0.78
N GLN A 353 -3.46 16.16 0.91
CA GLN A 353 -4.21 17.09 0.07
C GLN A 353 -3.80 18.54 0.31
N GLU A 354 -3.55 18.93 1.56
CA GLU A 354 -3.05 20.27 1.90
C GLU A 354 -1.72 20.56 1.19
N MET A 355 -0.76 19.64 1.27
CA MET A 355 0.52 19.74 0.57
C MET A 355 0.32 19.80 -0.96
N THR A 356 -0.55 18.96 -1.52
CA THR A 356 -0.91 18.98 -2.95
C THR A 356 -1.48 20.33 -3.37
N PHE A 357 -2.41 20.90 -2.60
CA PHE A 357 -2.98 22.22 -2.90
C PHE A 357 -1.95 23.33 -2.78
N SER A 358 -1.12 23.31 -1.74
CA SER A 358 -0.03 24.29 -1.57
C SER A 358 0.91 24.27 -2.77
N LYS A 359 1.32 23.07 -3.20
CA LYS A 359 2.21 22.91 -4.36
C LYS A 359 1.54 23.30 -5.68
N PHE A 360 0.25 23.03 -5.83
CA PHE A 360 -0.51 23.50 -6.99
C PHE A 360 -0.57 25.04 -7.05
N LEU A 361 -0.81 25.70 -5.91
CA LEU A 361 -0.82 27.17 -5.83
C LEU A 361 0.56 27.74 -6.20
N GLU A 362 1.64 27.15 -5.68
CA GLU A 362 3.03 27.51 -6.03
C GLU A 362 3.26 27.41 -7.54
N LEU A 363 2.83 26.30 -8.15
CA LEU A 363 3.01 26.06 -9.58
C LEU A 363 2.26 27.07 -10.47
N VAL A 364 1.03 27.42 -10.10
CA VAL A 364 0.14 28.30 -10.88
C VAL A 364 0.47 29.78 -10.69
N PHE A 365 0.75 30.20 -9.45
CA PHE A 365 0.90 31.62 -9.11
C PHE A 365 2.34 32.12 -9.17
N GLU A 366 3.33 31.24 -9.16
CA GLU A 366 4.75 31.60 -9.19
C GLU A 366 5.49 30.84 -10.27
N ALA A 367 5.61 29.51 -10.18
CA ALA A 367 6.62 28.78 -10.94
C ALA A 367 6.40 28.88 -12.46
N ILE A 368 5.17 28.63 -12.94
CA ILE A 368 4.86 28.77 -14.37
C ILE A 368 5.02 30.23 -14.84
N PRO A 369 4.34 31.24 -14.24
CA PRO A 369 4.52 32.63 -14.68
C PRO A 369 5.97 33.12 -14.60
N SER A 370 6.71 32.76 -13.54
CA SER A 370 8.10 33.17 -13.37
C SER A 370 9.00 32.54 -14.43
N SER A 371 8.82 31.25 -14.74
CA SER A 371 9.57 30.61 -15.83
C SER A 371 9.36 31.30 -17.17
N VAL A 372 8.13 31.74 -17.49
CA VAL A 372 7.82 32.50 -18.71
C VAL A 372 8.54 33.85 -18.71
N VAL A 373 8.52 34.57 -17.59
CA VAL A 373 9.22 35.85 -17.43
C VAL A 373 10.73 35.68 -17.57
N GLN A 374 11.30 34.65 -16.95
CA GLN A 374 12.74 34.35 -17.01
C GLN A 374 13.18 33.99 -18.43
N ILE A 375 12.41 33.17 -19.15
CA ILE A 375 12.67 32.83 -20.56
C ILE A 375 12.62 34.10 -21.42
N TYR A 376 11.60 34.95 -21.25
CA TYR A 376 11.48 36.19 -22.01
C TYR A 376 12.63 37.15 -21.74
N ALA A 377 13.04 37.29 -20.48
CA ALA A 377 14.18 38.12 -20.08
C ALA A 377 15.50 37.60 -20.69
N LEU A 378 15.71 36.28 -20.73
CA LEU A 378 16.88 35.65 -21.35
C LEU A 378 16.90 35.82 -22.88
N LEU A 379 15.74 35.81 -23.54
CA LEU A 379 15.65 36.07 -24.98
C LEU A 379 15.91 37.54 -25.34
N SER A 380 15.72 38.45 -24.38
CA SER A 380 15.85 39.89 -24.58
C SER A 380 17.29 40.42 -24.43
N ILE A 381 18.25 39.60 -23.97
CA ILE A 381 19.65 39.99 -23.76
C ILE A 381 20.55 39.58 -24.93
N LYS A 382 21.54 40.43 -25.24
CA LYS A 382 22.52 40.19 -26.30
C LYS A 382 23.54 39.11 -25.94
N GLU A 383 23.97 39.06 -24.68
CA GLU A 383 24.89 38.06 -24.14
C GLU A 383 24.17 37.20 -23.12
N LYS A 384 24.08 35.90 -23.39
CA LYS A 384 23.42 34.94 -22.51
C LYS A 384 24.46 34.37 -21.56
N LYS A 385 24.26 34.57 -20.26
CA LYS A 385 25.11 33.93 -19.25
C LYS A 385 24.65 32.49 -19.00
N ILE A 386 25.60 31.58 -18.82
CA ILE A 386 25.34 30.14 -18.69
C ILE A 386 24.58 29.82 -17.40
N ASP A 387 24.87 30.52 -16.31
CA ASP A 387 24.18 30.42 -15.02
C ASP A 387 22.67 30.68 -15.13
N ALA A 388 22.27 31.71 -15.87
CA ALA A 388 20.86 32.02 -16.12
C ALA A 388 20.15 30.93 -16.93
N ILE A 389 20.85 30.33 -17.92
CA ILE A 389 20.32 29.20 -18.70
C ILE A 389 20.13 27.98 -17.80
N VAL A 390 21.12 27.66 -16.96
CA VAL A 390 21.06 26.53 -16.02
C VAL A 390 19.90 26.72 -15.03
N SER A 391 19.72 27.93 -14.49
CA SER A 391 18.61 28.23 -13.58
C SER A 391 17.24 27.96 -14.22
N ILE A 392 17.03 28.43 -15.45
CA ILE A 392 15.76 28.23 -16.17
C ILE A 392 15.48 26.74 -16.43
N VAL A 393 16.51 25.98 -16.80
CA VAL A 393 16.38 24.52 -17.02
C VAL A 393 16.03 23.80 -15.71
N VAL A 394 16.64 24.18 -14.60
CA VAL A 394 16.34 23.62 -13.26
C VAL A 394 14.90 23.94 -12.83
N SER A 395 14.44 25.18 -13.01
CA SER A 395 13.05 25.56 -12.73
C SER A 395 12.06 24.79 -13.62
N ALA A 396 12.34 24.66 -14.92
CA ALA A 396 11.50 23.87 -15.82
C ALA A 396 11.41 22.39 -15.41
N ALA A 397 12.54 21.76 -15.05
CA ALA A 397 12.56 20.38 -14.54
C ALA A 397 11.80 20.25 -13.21
N THR A 398 11.87 21.26 -12.35
CA THR A 398 11.15 21.29 -11.08
C THR A 398 9.64 21.40 -11.29
N ILE A 399 9.19 22.24 -12.24
CA ILE A 399 7.79 22.35 -12.65
C ILE A 399 7.29 21.02 -13.23
N GLU A 400 8.05 20.40 -14.13
CA GLU A 400 7.69 19.11 -14.74
C GLU A 400 7.56 18.01 -13.68
N PHE A 401 8.57 17.86 -12.82
CA PHE A 401 8.55 16.88 -11.74
C PHE A 401 7.35 17.11 -10.80
N SER A 402 7.12 18.35 -10.38
CA SER A 402 6.01 18.70 -9.50
C SER A 402 4.65 18.41 -10.13
N SER A 403 4.48 18.74 -11.42
CA SER A 403 3.25 18.47 -12.17
C SER A 403 3.00 16.97 -12.32
N ALA A 404 4.04 16.21 -12.66
CA ALA A 404 3.98 14.76 -12.77
C ALA A 404 3.61 14.10 -11.44
N MET A 405 4.19 14.57 -10.32
CA MET A 405 3.86 14.05 -8.99
C MET A 405 2.44 14.40 -8.57
N LEU A 406 1.96 15.62 -8.80
CA LEU A 406 0.58 16.00 -8.53
C LEU A 406 -0.42 15.10 -9.31
N SER A 407 -0.15 14.87 -10.60
CA SER A 407 -0.98 13.97 -11.42
C SER A 407 -0.94 12.54 -10.90
N TYR A 408 0.26 12.01 -10.62
CA TYR A 408 0.44 10.67 -10.11
C TYR A 408 -0.31 10.45 -8.78
N ASP A 409 -0.33 11.43 -7.89
CA ASP A 409 -1.02 11.33 -6.58
C ASP A 409 -2.53 11.20 -6.72
N TRP A 410 -3.10 11.94 -7.67
CA TRP A 410 -4.53 11.89 -7.94
C TRP A 410 -4.92 10.62 -8.67
N ASP A 411 -4.08 10.20 -9.62
CA ASP A 411 -4.29 9.05 -10.49
C ASP A 411 -4.13 7.71 -9.75
N THR A 412 -3.15 7.61 -8.86
CA THR A 412 -2.89 6.40 -8.06
C THR A 412 -3.74 6.28 -6.80
N SER A 413 -4.52 7.31 -6.45
CA SER A 413 -5.37 7.31 -5.26
C SER A 413 -6.44 6.21 -5.33
N PRO A 414 -6.46 5.25 -4.38
CA PRO A 414 -7.47 4.18 -4.36
C PRO A 414 -8.90 4.72 -4.24
N THR A 415 -9.08 5.86 -3.58
CA THR A 415 -10.39 6.51 -3.43
C THR A 415 -10.87 7.08 -4.76
N ASN A 416 -9.98 7.71 -5.53
CA ASN A 416 -10.31 8.28 -6.83
C ASN A 416 -10.55 7.19 -7.87
N ARG A 417 -9.70 6.16 -7.92
CA ARG A 417 -9.88 4.96 -8.75
C ARG A 417 -11.19 4.23 -8.48
N LYS A 418 -11.61 4.14 -7.21
CA LYS A 418 -12.93 3.58 -6.85
C LYS A 418 -14.10 4.43 -7.34
N LYS A 419 -13.96 5.76 -7.36
CA LYS A 419 -15.03 6.69 -7.79
C LYS A 419 -15.15 6.78 -9.31
N GLN A 420 -14.02 6.84 -10.03
CA GLN A 420 -13.95 7.00 -11.48
C GLN A 420 -12.79 6.17 -12.07
N PRO A 421 -12.96 4.85 -12.22
CA PRO A 421 -11.91 3.95 -12.69
C PRO A 421 -11.50 4.16 -14.16
N MET A 422 -12.34 4.86 -14.95
CA MET A 422 -12.04 5.18 -16.35
C MET A 422 -11.15 6.42 -16.52
N PHE A 423 -11.02 7.24 -15.47
CA PHE A 423 -10.24 8.49 -15.51
C PHE A 423 -8.99 8.40 -14.64
N TYR A 424 -9.09 7.75 -13.47
CA TYR A 424 -7.96 7.49 -12.58
C TYR A 424 -7.54 6.03 -12.74
N GLY A 425 -6.29 5.76 -13.11
CA GLY A 425 -5.85 4.39 -13.42
C GLY A 425 -4.45 4.29 -13.96
#